data_AF-A0A2E5LQ57-F1
#
_entry.id   AF-A0A2E5LQ57-F1
#
_cell.length_a   1.000
_cell.length_b   1.000
_cell.length_c   1.000
_cell.angle_alpha   90.00
_cell.angle_beta   90.00
_cell.angle_gamma   90.00
#
_symmetry.space_group_name_H-M   'P 1'
#
loop_
_entity.id
_entity.type
_entity.pdbx_description
1 polymer ?
#
loop_
_entity_poly.entity_id
_entity_poly.type
_entity_poly.pdbx_seq_one_letter_code
_entity_poly.pdbx_strand_id
1 'polypeptide(L)'
;MITRTQLKLRSLGLRASEEKLIAIYDRLRRNNSLYSIYAGRHKLPTVSKGLVTKVSRLFSSGKLDFLRYEYQFSSSSHQLDDHFSKQRYAIVQEAEKLAPVSLFTIQNIMSLSNGTRYDDIYACTLLNDYDLQVSYRNKIMTPDCQESESIPHFPQLEGYLQILYRMYYESQFPHSPIPLLRVAVGLVVEGKLTADAITYAIGNNLIRYAVWKGPLNCTAYVQSLRILIRNKSSLEKTVAEISQLIRIPLTVTEVHE
;
A
#
# COMPACT_ATOMS: atom_id res chain seq x y z
N MET A 1 10.46 20.94 23.99
CA MET A 1 9.41 19.97 24.42
C MET A 1 9.86 18.58 24.01
N ILE A 2 9.76 17.57 24.90
CA ILE A 2 10.07 16.17 24.55
C ILE A 2 8.83 15.57 23.89
N THR A 3 8.95 15.08 22.64
CA THR A 3 7.84 14.48 21.90
C THR A 3 7.43 13.14 22.51
N ARG A 4 6.18 12.72 22.28
CA ARG A 4 5.66 11.41 22.71
C ARG A 4 6.49 10.25 22.15
N THR A 5 6.99 10.41 20.93
CA THR A 5 7.99 9.60 20.21
C THR A 5 9.27 9.49 21.00
N GLN A 6 9.86 10.62 21.39
CA GLN A 6 11.12 10.67 22.09
C GLN A 6 11.01 10.00 23.47
N LEU A 7 9.87 10.12 24.16
CA LEU A 7 9.58 9.38 25.39
C LEU A 7 9.53 7.87 25.17
N LYS A 8 8.87 7.42 24.10
CA LYS A 8 8.73 6.00 23.75
C LYS A 8 10.05 5.38 23.27
N LEU A 9 10.86 6.15 22.53
CA LEU A 9 12.21 5.73 22.14
C LEU A 9 13.12 5.60 23.36
N ARG A 10 13.03 6.53 24.31
CA ARG A 10 13.75 6.47 25.59
C ARG A 10 13.32 5.27 26.43
N SER A 11 12.02 4.92 26.49
CA SER A 11 11.55 3.74 27.21
C SER A 11 12.04 2.43 26.58
N LEU A 12 12.38 2.42 25.29
CA LEU A 12 13.05 1.31 24.59
C LEU A 12 14.59 1.33 24.76
N GLY A 13 15.11 2.24 25.57
CA GLY A 13 16.53 2.41 25.82
C GLY A 13 17.30 3.00 24.64
N LEU A 14 16.63 3.70 23.72
CA LEU A 14 17.25 4.43 22.62
C LEU A 14 17.45 5.90 23.02
N ARG A 15 18.71 6.31 23.14
CA ARG A 15 19.10 7.68 23.55
C ARG A 15 19.58 8.56 22.38
N ALA A 16 19.66 8.01 21.18
CA ALA A 16 20.01 8.76 19.98
C ALA A 16 18.89 9.74 19.57
N SER A 17 19.21 10.71 18.71
CA SER A 17 18.21 11.61 18.13
C SER A 17 17.16 10.81 17.33
N GLU A 18 15.94 11.33 17.31
CA GLU A 18 14.80 10.71 16.62
C GLU A 18 15.10 10.50 15.14
N GLU A 19 15.59 11.53 14.44
CA GLU A 19 16.03 11.50 13.04
C GLU A 19 17.02 10.35 12.75
N LYS A 20 17.97 10.14 13.65
CA LYS A 20 19.00 9.10 13.49
C LYS A 20 18.42 7.71 13.63
N LEU A 21 17.47 7.51 14.55
CA LEU A 21 16.81 6.23 14.77
C LEU A 21 15.87 5.89 13.61
N ILE A 22 15.18 6.90 13.08
CA ILE A 22 14.34 6.82 11.88
C ILE A 22 15.18 6.42 10.66
N ALA A 23 16.31 7.10 10.41
CA ALA A 23 17.17 6.79 9.27
C ALA A 23 17.68 5.33 9.30
N ILE A 24 17.95 4.78 10.49
CA ILE A 24 18.32 3.37 10.66
C ILE A 24 17.10 2.47 10.37
N TYR A 25 15.92 2.79 10.91
CA TYR A 25 14.68 2.06 10.68
C TYR A 25 14.35 1.94 9.19
N ASP A 26 14.47 3.02 8.42
CA ASP A 26 14.20 3.01 6.98
C ASP A 26 15.14 2.11 6.19
N ARG A 27 16.43 2.13 6.53
CA ARG A 27 17.42 1.26 5.90
C ARG A 27 17.12 -0.21 6.19
N LEU A 28 16.72 -0.54 7.41
CA LEU A 28 16.32 -1.90 7.77
C LEU A 28 15.04 -2.33 7.02
N ARG A 29 14.05 -1.44 6.88
CA ARG A 29 12.83 -1.69 6.10
C ARG A 29 13.12 -1.98 4.62
N ARG A 30 14.14 -1.32 4.05
CA ARG A 30 14.61 -1.54 2.67
C ARG A 30 15.54 -2.77 2.53
N ASN A 31 15.61 -3.62 3.54
CA ASN A 31 16.47 -4.81 3.60
C ASN A 31 17.97 -4.50 3.41
N ASN A 32 18.43 -3.29 3.76
CA ASN A 32 19.86 -3.01 3.77
C ASN A 32 20.57 -3.83 4.84
N SER A 33 21.76 -4.33 4.53
CA SER A 33 22.58 -5.06 5.51
C SER A 33 23.02 -4.15 6.65
N LEU A 34 23.08 -4.68 7.88
CA LEU A 34 23.53 -3.90 9.05
C LEU A 34 24.88 -3.24 8.80
N TYR A 35 25.79 -3.97 8.15
CA TYR A 35 27.11 -3.48 7.76
C TYR A 35 26.98 -2.20 6.94
N SER A 36 26.15 -2.16 5.90
CA SER A 36 25.97 -0.99 5.04
C SER A 36 25.42 0.26 5.76
N ILE A 37 24.81 0.09 6.93
CA ILE A 37 24.21 1.17 7.71
C ILE A 37 25.25 1.86 8.60
N TYR A 38 26.13 1.11 9.27
CA TYR A 38 27.17 1.68 10.15
C TYR A 38 28.56 1.76 9.48
N ALA A 39 28.79 1.03 8.39
CA ALA A 39 30.05 0.90 7.69
C ALA A 39 29.84 0.85 6.16
N GLY A 40 30.89 1.10 5.39
CA GLY A 40 30.85 1.10 3.92
C GLY A 40 30.51 2.46 3.29
N ARG A 41 30.39 2.44 1.95
CA ARG A 41 30.29 3.64 1.09
C ARG A 41 29.03 4.48 1.32
N HIS A 42 27.96 3.86 1.82
CA HIS A 42 26.66 4.50 2.05
C HIS A 42 26.24 4.51 3.53
N LYS A 43 27.21 4.47 4.45
CA LYS A 43 26.95 4.49 5.89
C LYS A 43 26.23 5.76 6.31
N LEU A 44 25.37 5.66 7.33
CA LEU A 44 24.80 6.82 7.96
C LEU A 44 25.88 7.56 8.78
N PRO A 45 25.99 8.90 8.66
CA PRO A 45 26.98 9.65 9.40
C PRO A 45 26.72 9.55 10.91
N THR A 46 27.79 9.40 11.70
CA THR A 46 27.74 9.35 13.18
C THR A 46 26.83 8.26 13.78
N VAL A 47 26.65 7.12 13.08
CA VAL A 47 25.92 5.95 13.58
C VAL A 47 26.90 4.84 13.97
N SER A 48 26.78 4.33 15.20
CA SER A 48 27.65 3.25 15.70
C SER A 48 27.08 1.86 15.40
N LYS A 49 27.96 0.86 15.26
CA LYS A 49 27.57 -0.56 15.12
C LYS A 49 26.60 -1.00 16.22
N GLY A 50 26.90 -0.65 17.47
CA GLY A 50 26.07 -1.02 18.62
C GLY A 50 24.65 -0.43 18.56
N LEU A 51 24.51 0.80 18.07
CA LEU A 51 23.21 1.43 17.86
C LEU A 51 22.40 0.68 16.78
N VAL A 52 23.01 0.38 15.63
CA VAL A 52 22.36 -0.33 14.52
C VAL A 52 21.91 -1.74 14.93
N THR A 53 22.76 -2.48 15.64
CA THR A 53 22.40 -3.83 16.13
C THR A 53 21.23 -3.78 17.11
N LYS A 54 21.19 -2.78 18.00
CA LYS A 54 20.09 -2.61 18.95
C LYS A 54 18.78 -2.25 18.25
N VAL A 55 18.82 -1.31 17.30
CA VAL A 55 17.66 -0.91 16.51
C VAL A 55 17.15 -2.06 15.64
N SER A 56 18.05 -2.83 15.02
CA SER A 56 17.68 -4.03 14.23
C SER A 56 16.95 -5.08 15.06
N ARG A 57 17.38 -5.36 16.29
CA ARG A 57 16.67 -6.31 17.17
C ARG A 57 15.27 -5.82 17.53
N LEU A 58 15.11 -4.52 17.79
CA LEU A 58 13.81 -3.91 18.09
C LEU A 58 12.91 -3.86 16.84
N PHE A 59 13.50 -3.68 15.66
CA PHE A 59 12.82 -3.74 14.37
C PHE A 59 12.29 -5.15 14.08
N SER A 60 13.13 -6.19 14.18
CA SER A 60 12.70 -7.58 13.95
C SER A 60 11.66 -8.10 14.95
N SER A 61 11.49 -7.41 16.09
CA SER A 61 10.47 -7.74 17.10
C SER A 61 9.22 -6.85 17.03
N GLY A 62 9.09 -6.00 16.00
CA GLY A 62 7.93 -5.12 15.80
C GLY A 62 7.82 -3.95 16.79
N LYS A 63 8.77 -3.83 17.74
CA LYS A 63 8.72 -2.79 18.79
C LYS A 63 8.93 -1.37 18.24
N LEU A 64 9.37 -1.24 16.99
CA LEU A 64 9.59 0.04 16.31
C LEU A 64 8.50 0.37 15.28
N ASP A 65 7.43 -0.41 15.17
CA ASP A 65 6.39 -0.19 14.16
C ASP A 65 5.67 1.16 14.34
N PHE A 66 5.72 1.75 15.53
CA PHE A 66 5.23 3.10 15.76
C PHE A 66 6.02 4.19 15.00
N LEU A 67 7.29 3.94 14.68
CA LEU A 67 8.11 4.86 13.86
C LEU A 67 7.65 4.92 12.41
N ARG A 68 6.90 3.90 11.94
CA ARG A 68 6.24 3.92 10.62
C ARG A 68 5.28 5.10 10.49
N TYR A 69 4.71 5.57 11.59
CA TYR A 69 3.66 6.59 11.60
C TYR A 69 4.19 8.02 11.85
N GLU A 70 5.34 8.16 12.51
CA GLU A 70 5.85 9.48 12.94
C GLU A 70 6.84 10.13 11.96
N TYR A 71 7.64 9.33 11.23
CA TYR A 71 8.50 9.81 10.14
C TYR A 71 7.71 10.53 9.01
N GLN A 72 6.44 10.16 8.92
CA GLN A 72 5.54 10.61 7.88
C GLN A 72 5.07 12.07 8.08
N PHE A 73 5.21 12.63 9.28
CA PHE A 73 4.80 14.00 9.59
C PHE A 73 5.95 15.00 9.77
N SER A 74 7.19 14.53 9.98
CA SER A 74 8.33 15.38 10.35
C SER A 74 9.32 15.69 9.21
N SER A 75 9.12 15.11 8.03
CA SER A 75 9.99 15.34 6.85
C SER A 75 9.63 16.62 6.04
N SER A 76 8.75 17.46 6.55
CA SER A 76 8.20 18.64 5.87
C SER A 76 9.06 19.90 6.02
N SER A 77 10.36 19.84 5.71
CA SER A 77 11.20 21.05 5.72
C SER A 77 12.30 21.14 4.65
N HIS A 78 12.29 20.28 3.63
CA HIS A 78 13.06 20.53 2.41
C HIS A 78 12.21 20.26 1.18
N GLN A 79 11.78 21.34 0.51
CA GLN A 79 11.36 21.33 -0.89
C GLN A 79 12.54 20.84 -1.75
N LEU A 80 12.66 19.51 -1.84
CA LEU A 80 13.20 18.88 -3.03
C LEU A 80 12.01 18.77 -4.00
N ASP A 81 12.20 19.15 -5.26
CA ASP A 81 11.19 19.10 -6.30
C ASP A 81 10.49 17.74 -6.32
N ASP A 82 9.29 17.71 -5.74
CA ASP A 82 8.49 16.49 -5.69
C ASP A 82 7.76 16.33 -7.02
N HIS A 83 8.47 15.77 -8.00
CA HIS A 83 7.94 15.48 -9.33
C HIS A 83 6.70 14.57 -9.31
N PHE A 84 6.43 13.89 -8.19
CA PHE A 84 5.27 13.02 -8.03
C PHE A 84 4.06 13.73 -7.39
N SER A 85 4.20 14.96 -6.88
CA SER A 85 3.15 15.69 -6.16
C SER A 85 1.85 15.90 -6.93
N LYS A 86 1.94 16.31 -8.20
CA LYS A 86 0.78 16.44 -9.10
C LYS A 86 0.16 15.11 -9.46
N GLN A 87 0.99 14.09 -9.69
CA GLN A 87 0.50 12.74 -9.98
C GLN A 87 -0.22 12.15 -8.76
N ARG A 88 0.28 12.37 -7.54
CA ARG A 88 -0.42 11.99 -6.30
C ARG A 88 -1.77 12.67 -6.19
N TYR A 89 -1.83 13.97 -6.46
CA TYR A 89 -3.10 14.70 -6.44
C TYR A 89 -4.11 14.05 -7.39
N ALA A 90 -3.73 13.82 -8.65
CA ALA A 90 -4.59 13.17 -9.64
C ALA A 90 -5.06 11.77 -9.21
N ILE A 91 -4.16 10.93 -8.69
CA ILE A 91 -4.48 9.57 -8.23
C ILE A 91 -5.47 9.62 -7.04
N VAL A 92 -5.26 10.54 -6.09
CA VAL A 92 -6.14 10.71 -4.93
C VAL A 92 -7.52 11.19 -5.37
N GLN A 93 -7.59 12.21 -6.24
CA GLN A 93 -8.87 12.73 -6.75
C GLN A 93 -9.66 11.66 -7.49
N GLU A 94 -9.00 10.86 -8.33
CA GLU A 94 -9.63 9.74 -9.02
C GLU A 94 -10.20 8.72 -8.02
N ALA A 95 -9.40 8.33 -7.02
CA ALA A 95 -9.81 7.35 -6.02
C ALA A 95 -10.97 7.84 -5.14
N GLU A 96 -10.94 9.11 -4.71
CA GLU A 96 -12.01 9.72 -3.92
C GLU A 96 -13.31 9.87 -4.72
N LYS A 97 -13.21 10.12 -6.03
CA LYS A 97 -14.36 10.13 -6.93
C LYS A 97 -14.98 8.74 -7.11
N LEU A 98 -14.16 7.69 -7.18
CA LEU A 98 -14.62 6.31 -7.30
C LEU A 98 -15.28 5.80 -6.01
N ALA A 99 -14.74 6.19 -4.86
CA ALA A 99 -15.24 5.82 -3.55
C ALA A 99 -15.66 7.06 -2.73
N PRO A 100 -16.81 7.68 -3.08
CA PRO A 100 -17.29 8.84 -2.35
C PRO A 100 -17.61 8.48 -0.90
N VAL A 101 -17.55 9.48 -0.01
CA VAL A 101 -17.84 9.34 1.44
C VAL A 101 -19.17 8.63 1.70
N SER A 102 -20.16 8.80 0.82
CA SER A 102 -21.46 8.13 0.91
C SER A 102 -21.37 6.60 0.90
N LEU A 103 -20.31 5.99 0.35
CA LEU A 103 -20.11 4.54 0.41
C LEU A 103 -19.63 4.07 1.80
N PHE A 104 -19.01 4.95 2.58
CA PHE A 104 -18.45 4.65 3.90
C PHE A 104 -19.50 4.84 5.00
N THR A 105 -20.54 4.03 4.97
CA THR A 105 -21.54 3.94 6.05
C THR A 105 -21.69 2.50 6.53
N ILE A 106 -22.06 2.31 7.81
CA ILE A 106 -22.34 0.97 8.34
C ILE A 106 -23.39 0.28 7.46
N GLN A 107 -24.48 0.98 7.12
CA GLN A 107 -25.54 0.42 6.28
C GLN A 107 -25.02 -0.07 4.93
N ASN A 108 -24.18 0.73 4.24
CA ASN A 108 -23.64 0.33 2.96
C ASN A 108 -22.67 -0.85 3.10
N ILE A 109 -21.72 -0.79 4.05
CA ILE A 109 -20.76 -1.88 4.28
C ILE A 109 -21.50 -3.19 4.59
N MET A 110 -22.52 -3.15 5.45
CA MET A 110 -23.33 -4.32 5.79
C MET A 110 -24.19 -4.80 4.61
N SER A 111 -24.60 -3.92 3.70
CA SER A 111 -25.32 -4.34 2.48
C SER A 111 -24.42 -5.09 1.49
N LEU A 112 -23.11 -4.78 1.45
CA LEU A 112 -22.15 -5.48 0.56
C LEU A 112 -21.98 -6.96 0.90
N SER A 113 -22.35 -7.35 2.11
CA SER A 113 -22.16 -8.69 2.64
C SER A 113 -23.42 -9.55 2.62
N ASN A 114 -24.58 -8.98 2.24
CA ASN A 114 -25.90 -9.56 2.53
C ASN A 114 -25.99 -10.08 3.99
N GLY A 115 -25.31 -9.43 4.94
CA GLY A 115 -25.25 -9.81 6.36
C GLY A 115 -24.41 -11.04 6.72
N THR A 116 -23.69 -11.66 5.77
CA THR A 116 -22.96 -12.94 6.02
C THR A 116 -21.43 -12.83 5.93
N ARG A 117 -20.93 -11.78 5.28
CA ARG A 117 -19.50 -11.57 4.98
C ARG A 117 -18.81 -10.56 5.91
N TYR A 118 -19.56 -9.66 6.54
CA TYR A 118 -19.05 -8.65 7.47
C TYR A 118 -19.89 -8.64 8.74
N ASP A 119 -19.23 -8.65 9.90
CA ASP A 119 -19.85 -8.37 11.18
C ASP A 119 -19.69 -6.88 11.55
N ASP A 120 -20.42 -6.45 12.58
CA ASP A 120 -20.40 -5.04 13.03
C ASP A 120 -18.99 -4.60 13.45
N ILE A 121 -18.19 -5.52 14.00
CA ILE A 121 -16.81 -5.26 14.42
C ILE A 121 -15.96 -4.91 13.20
N TYR A 122 -16.09 -5.69 12.12
CA TYR A 122 -15.40 -5.49 10.88
C TYR A 122 -15.78 -4.16 10.24
N ALA A 123 -17.08 -3.86 10.15
CA ALA A 123 -17.58 -2.61 9.59
C ALA A 123 -17.06 -1.40 10.37
N CYS A 124 -17.14 -1.44 11.71
CA CYS A 124 -16.59 -0.39 12.57
C CYS A 124 -15.07 -0.23 12.39
N THR A 125 -14.33 -1.33 12.25
CA THR A 125 -12.87 -1.29 12.04
C THR A 125 -12.53 -0.61 10.72
N LEU A 126 -13.23 -0.98 9.62
CA LEU A 126 -13.01 -0.38 8.31
C LEU A 126 -13.32 1.13 8.30
N LEU A 127 -14.39 1.55 8.99
CA LEU A 127 -14.72 2.97 9.12
C LEU A 127 -13.69 3.74 9.94
N ASN A 128 -13.23 3.18 11.07
CA ASN A 128 -12.16 3.79 11.86
C ASN A 128 -10.86 3.93 11.06
N ASP A 129 -10.50 2.91 10.28
CA ASP A 129 -9.33 2.96 9.40
C ASP A 129 -9.51 4.04 8.32
N TYR A 130 -10.70 4.15 7.71
CA TYR A 130 -11.01 5.20 6.74
C TYR A 130 -10.92 6.60 7.36
N ASP A 131 -11.56 6.84 8.51
CA ASP A 131 -11.55 8.13 9.19
C ASP A 131 -10.13 8.55 9.61
N LEU A 132 -9.31 7.59 10.04
CA LEU A 132 -7.90 7.83 10.34
C LEU A 132 -7.14 8.28 9.09
N GLN A 133 -7.36 7.64 7.94
CA GLN A 133 -6.73 8.03 6.69
C GLN A 133 -7.21 9.39 6.18
N VAL A 134 -8.52 9.67 6.27
CA VAL A 134 -9.09 10.98 5.93
C VAL A 134 -8.50 12.08 6.83
N SER A 135 -8.31 11.80 8.13
CA SER A 135 -7.62 12.72 9.04
C SER A 135 -6.20 13.04 8.57
N TYR A 136 -5.43 12.04 8.14
CA TYR A 136 -4.10 12.27 7.58
C TYR A 136 -4.14 13.05 6.27
N ARG A 137 -5.05 12.68 5.36
CA ARG A 137 -5.26 13.37 4.09
C ARG A 137 -5.60 14.85 4.32
N ASN A 138 -6.49 15.17 5.25
CA ASN A 138 -6.89 16.55 5.56
C ASN A 138 -5.78 17.39 6.20
N LYS A 139 -4.88 16.76 6.99
CA LYS A 139 -3.70 17.46 7.52
C LYS A 139 -2.72 17.88 6.44
N ILE A 140 -2.69 17.15 5.33
CA ILE A 140 -1.71 17.33 4.25
C ILE A 140 -2.30 18.18 3.13
N MET A 141 -3.61 18.03 2.85
CA MET A 141 -4.29 18.69 1.76
C MET A 141 -4.82 20.06 2.21
N THR A 142 -3.93 21.05 2.21
CA THR A 142 -4.24 22.46 2.48
C THR A 142 -4.99 23.10 1.30
N PRO A 143 -5.59 24.30 1.48
CA PRO A 143 -6.17 25.06 0.36
C PRO A 143 -5.17 25.26 -0.80
N ASP A 144 -3.92 25.58 -0.48
CA ASP A 144 -2.84 25.74 -1.48
C ASP A 144 -2.60 24.48 -2.31
N CYS A 145 -2.81 23.28 -1.73
CA CYS A 145 -2.72 22.01 -2.45
C CYS A 145 -3.81 21.87 -3.51
N GLN A 146 -5.02 22.39 -3.24
CA GLN A 146 -6.13 22.37 -4.18
C GLN A 146 -5.89 23.37 -5.32
N GLU A 147 -5.42 24.58 -5.00
CA GLU A 147 -5.11 25.60 -6.00
C GLU A 147 -3.94 25.19 -6.92
N SER A 148 -2.92 24.53 -6.36
CA SER A 148 -1.75 24.07 -7.10
C SER A 148 -1.92 22.69 -7.75
N GLU A 149 -3.06 22.02 -7.52
CA GLU A 149 -3.32 20.63 -7.91
C GLU A 149 -2.16 19.69 -7.55
N SER A 150 -1.62 19.85 -6.34
CA SER A 150 -0.44 19.13 -5.89
C SER A 150 -0.58 18.73 -4.43
N ILE A 151 -0.25 17.47 -4.10
CA ILE A 151 -0.19 17.01 -2.71
C ILE A 151 1.28 16.76 -2.39
N PRO A 152 1.84 17.29 -1.29
CA PRO A 152 3.19 16.97 -0.85
C PRO A 152 3.28 15.49 -0.44
N HIS A 153 4.44 15.04 0.04
CA HIS A 153 4.64 13.63 0.36
C HIS A 153 3.53 13.14 1.33
N PHE A 154 2.65 12.27 0.83
CA PHE A 154 1.57 11.66 1.61
C PHE A 154 1.96 10.22 1.97
N PRO A 155 2.41 9.98 3.19
CA PRO A 155 3.12 8.73 3.41
C PRO A 155 2.19 7.53 3.69
N GLN A 156 0.94 7.80 4.02
CA GLN A 156 -0.12 6.78 4.09
C GLN A 156 -0.87 6.63 2.76
N LEU A 157 -0.39 7.26 1.67
CA LEU A 157 -1.06 7.25 0.38
C LEU A 157 -1.45 5.83 -0.08
N GLU A 158 -0.53 4.87 0.00
CA GLU A 158 -0.82 3.49 -0.41
C GLU A 158 -1.98 2.89 0.39
N GLY A 159 -1.96 3.03 1.72
CA GLY A 159 -3.02 2.52 2.60
C GLY A 159 -4.36 3.22 2.36
N TYR A 160 -4.33 4.54 2.14
CA TYR A 160 -5.53 5.31 1.81
C TYR A 160 -6.14 4.87 0.48
N LEU A 161 -5.32 4.75 -0.57
CA LEU A 161 -5.77 4.27 -1.88
C LEU A 161 -6.30 2.85 -1.80
N GLN A 162 -5.64 1.95 -1.08
CA GLN A 162 -6.14 0.58 -0.90
C GLN A 162 -7.53 0.57 -0.25
N ILE A 163 -7.80 1.41 0.74
CA ILE A 163 -9.14 1.52 1.35
C ILE A 163 -10.18 2.03 0.35
N LEU A 164 -9.87 3.10 -0.39
CA LEU A 164 -10.77 3.68 -1.39
C LEU A 164 -11.10 2.69 -2.52
N TYR A 165 -10.08 2.14 -3.18
CA TYR A 165 -10.27 1.18 -4.27
C TYR A 165 -10.96 -0.09 -3.79
N ARG A 166 -10.66 -0.55 -2.57
CA ARG A 166 -11.36 -1.70 -2.00
C ARG A 166 -12.83 -1.43 -1.77
N MET A 167 -13.20 -0.28 -1.20
CA MET A 167 -14.60 0.09 -1.03
C MET A 167 -15.31 0.16 -2.38
N TYR A 168 -14.69 0.80 -3.37
CA TYR A 168 -15.22 0.87 -4.73
C TYR A 168 -15.47 -0.53 -5.33
N TYR A 169 -14.47 -1.40 -5.37
CA TYR A 169 -14.64 -2.73 -5.98
C TYR A 169 -15.56 -3.65 -5.19
N GLU A 170 -15.56 -3.58 -3.86
CA GLU A 170 -16.52 -4.35 -3.05
C GLU A 170 -17.96 -3.88 -3.28
N SER A 171 -18.17 -2.58 -3.53
CA SER A 171 -19.49 -2.05 -3.90
C SER A 171 -19.98 -2.52 -5.27
N GLN A 172 -19.07 -2.62 -6.24
CA GLN A 172 -19.39 -3.10 -7.60
C GLN A 172 -19.54 -4.63 -7.66
N PHE A 173 -18.82 -5.35 -6.80
CA PHE A 173 -18.75 -6.81 -6.80
C PHE A 173 -19.00 -7.39 -5.39
N PRO A 174 -20.23 -7.29 -4.84
CA PRO A 174 -20.53 -7.67 -3.46
C PRO A 174 -20.34 -9.17 -3.16
N HIS A 175 -20.40 -10.04 -4.18
CA HIS A 175 -20.22 -11.50 -4.03
C HIS A 175 -18.81 -12.01 -4.35
N SER A 176 -17.84 -11.11 -4.50
CA SER A 176 -16.44 -11.48 -4.73
C SER A 176 -15.80 -12.08 -3.47
N PRO A 177 -14.75 -12.91 -3.59
CA PRO A 177 -13.91 -13.28 -2.44
C PRO A 177 -13.06 -12.07 -1.97
N ILE A 178 -13.14 -11.71 -0.68
CA ILE A 178 -12.36 -10.57 -0.13
C ILE A 178 -10.85 -10.73 -0.34
N PRO A 179 -10.24 -11.90 -0.04
CA PRO A 179 -8.79 -12.04 -0.16
C PRO A 179 -8.32 -11.76 -1.58
N LEU A 180 -9.10 -12.18 -2.58
CA LEU A 180 -8.79 -11.95 -3.98
C LEU A 180 -8.92 -10.48 -4.36
N LEU A 181 -10.01 -9.82 -3.96
CA LEU A 181 -10.15 -8.38 -4.19
C LEU A 181 -9.01 -7.59 -3.54
N ARG A 182 -8.55 -7.97 -2.36
CA ARG A 182 -7.39 -7.33 -1.71
C ARG A 182 -6.12 -7.47 -2.54
N VAL A 183 -5.86 -8.66 -3.10
CA VAL A 183 -4.72 -8.87 -4.00
C VAL A 183 -4.84 -7.99 -5.25
N ALA A 184 -6.01 -7.99 -5.89
CA ALA A 184 -6.24 -7.21 -7.10
C ALA A 184 -6.12 -5.70 -6.85
N VAL A 185 -6.67 -5.20 -5.75
CA VAL A 185 -6.53 -3.80 -5.29
C VAL A 185 -5.08 -3.45 -5.02
N GLY A 186 -4.34 -4.34 -4.34
CA GLY A 186 -2.91 -4.14 -4.07
C GLY A 186 -2.13 -3.90 -5.37
N LEU A 187 -2.33 -4.77 -6.37
CA LEU A 187 -1.69 -4.65 -7.69
C LEU A 187 -2.12 -3.37 -8.44
N VAL A 188 -3.41 -3.01 -8.38
CA VAL A 188 -3.92 -1.77 -8.98
C VAL A 188 -3.26 -0.53 -8.36
N VAL A 189 -3.18 -0.49 -7.03
CA VAL A 189 -2.57 0.64 -6.31
C VAL A 189 -1.08 0.70 -6.57
N GLU A 190 -0.38 -0.44 -6.51
CA GLU A 190 1.05 -0.54 -6.81
C GLU A 190 1.34 -0.01 -8.22
N GLY A 191 0.65 -0.52 -9.25
CA GLY A 191 0.85 -0.09 -10.63
C GLY A 191 0.56 1.40 -10.85
N LYS A 192 -0.43 1.97 -10.16
CA LYS A 192 -0.68 3.42 -10.19
C LYS A 192 0.45 4.23 -9.54
N LEU A 193 0.98 3.76 -8.41
CA LEU A 193 2.02 4.47 -7.66
C LEU A 193 3.39 4.39 -8.33
N THR A 194 3.70 3.27 -8.99
CA THR A 194 4.98 3.04 -9.69
C THR A 194 4.93 3.44 -11.16
N ALA A 195 3.76 3.87 -11.66
CA ALA A 195 3.49 4.06 -13.08
C ALA A 195 3.74 2.80 -13.93
N ASP A 196 3.64 1.62 -13.33
CA ASP A 196 3.70 0.34 -14.03
C ASP A 196 2.33 -0.06 -14.59
N ALA A 197 2.15 0.22 -15.87
CA ALA A 197 0.92 -0.10 -16.60
C ALA A 197 0.62 -1.60 -16.66
N ILE A 198 1.65 -2.47 -16.64
CA ILE A 198 1.45 -3.92 -16.69
C ILE A 198 0.91 -4.40 -15.34
N THR A 199 1.54 -4.01 -14.23
CA THR A 199 1.07 -4.37 -12.88
C THR A 199 -0.35 -3.84 -12.63
N TYR A 200 -0.64 -2.61 -13.06
CA TYR A 200 -1.99 -2.05 -13.00
C TYR A 200 -2.99 -2.91 -13.80
N ALA A 201 -2.65 -3.27 -15.04
CA ALA A 201 -3.52 -4.07 -15.90
C ALA A 201 -3.74 -5.48 -15.36
N ILE A 202 -2.72 -6.12 -14.78
CA ILE A 202 -2.85 -7.42 -14.11
C ILE A 202 -3.91 -7.36 -13.01
N GLY A 203 -3.77 -6.41 -12.08
CA GLY A 203 -4.71 -6.24 -10.96
C GLY A 203 -6.12 -5.94 -11.43
N ASN A 204 -6.27 -5.01 -12.39
CA ASN A 204 -7.58 -4.65 -12.93
C ASN A 204 -8.23 -5.82 -13.70
N ASN A 205 -7.45 -6.61 -14.43
CA ASN A 205 -7.95 -7.75 -15.18
C ASN A 205 -8.44 -8.88 -14.26
N LEU A 206 -7.83 -9.08 -13.08
CA LEU A 206 -8.35 -10.04 -12.09
C LEU A 206 -9.81 -9.75 -11.73
N ILE A 207 -10.15 -8.47 -11.58
CA ILE A 207 -11.49 -8.00 -11.25
C ILE A 207 -12.38 -8.03 -12.50
N ARG A 208 -11.91 -7.47 -13.62
CA ARG A 208 -12.65 -7.39 -14.90
C ARG A 208 -13.13 -8.75 -15.38
N TYR A 209 -12.24 -9.76 -15.35
CA TYR A 209 -12.59 -11.12 -15.74
C TYR A 209 -13.27 -11.89 -14.62
N ALA A 210 -13.35 -11.36 -13.40
CA ALA A 210 -13.93 -12.04 -12.24
C ALA A 210 -13.44 -13.48 -12.11
N VAL A 211 -12.12 -13.66 -12.00
CA VAL A 211 -11.46 -14.99 -12.08
C VAL A 211 -11.97 -16.01 -11.05
N TRP A 212 -12.66 -15.56 -9.99
CA TRP A 212 -13.32 -16.42 -9.01
C TRP A 212 -14.63 -17.05 -9.51
N LYS A 213 -15.16 -16.65 -10.67
CA LYS A 213 -16.45 -17.14 -11.19
C LYS A 213 -16.36 -18.49 -11.88
N GLY A 214 -15.16 -18.93 -12.27
CA GLY A 214 -14.95 -20.28 -12.80
C GLY A 214 -13.84 -20.38 -13.85
N PRO A 215 -13.61 -21.58 -14.39
CA PRO A 215 -12.48 -21.87 -15.27
C PRO A 215 -12.44 -21.04 -16.56
N LEU A 216 -13.60 -20.77 -17.18
CA LEU A 216 -13.68 -19.98 -18.40
C LEU A 216 -13.10 -18.56 -18.20
N ASN A 217 -13.42 -17.95 -17.07
CA ASN A 217 -12.95 -16.62 -16.68
C ASN A 217 -11.44 -16.64 -16.40
N CYS A 218 -10.93 -17.69 -15.76
CA CYS A 218 -9.49 -17.89 -15.57
C CYS A 218 -8.76 -18.00 -16.92
N THR A 219 -9.30 -18.76 -17.88
CA THR A 219 -8.71 -18.91 -19.22
C THR A 219 -8.69 -17.56 -19.95
N ALA A 220 -9.81 -16.83 -19.94
CA ALA A 220 -9.89 -15.49 -20.56
C ALA A 220 -8.91 -14.50 -19.90
N TYR A 221 -8.74 -14.57 -18.58
CA TYR A 221 -7.75 -13.78 -17.85
C TYR A 221 -6.32 -14.11 -18.29
N VAL A 222 -5.93 -15.39 -18.35
CA VAL A 222 -4.58 -15.79 -18.80
C VAL A 222 -4.35 -15.40 -20.26
N GLN A 223 -5.36 -15.49 -21.13
CA GLN A 223 -5.28 -14.99 -22.50
C GLN A 223 -5.04 -13.48 -22.53
N SER A 224 -5.68 -12.70 -21.65
CA SER A 224 -5.41 -11.27 -21.54
C SER A 224 -3.96 -10.98 -21.12
N LEU A 225 -3.38 -11.80 -20.24
CA LEU A 225 -2.00 -11.66 -19.81
C LEU A 225 -0.99 -11.94 -20.94
N ARG A 226 -1.31 -12.86 -21.87
CA ARG A 226 -0.47 -13.10 -23.06
C ARG A 226 -0.32 -11.87 -23.94
N ILE A 227 -1.38 -11.08 -24.06
CA ILE A 227 -1.37 -9.85 -24.85
C ILE A 227 -0.44 -8.81 -24.19
N LEU A 228 -0.45 -8.76 -22.85
CA LEU A 228 0.35 -7.81 -22.06
C LEU A 228 1.82 -8.24 -21.92
N ILE A 229 2.08 -9.53 -21.72
CA ILE A 229 3.39 -10.09 -21.41
C ILE A 229 3.82 -10.98 -22.58
N ARG A 230 4.56 -10.39 -23.51
CA ARG A 230 5.00 -11.07 -24.75
C ARG A 230 6.01 -12.20 -24.50
N ASN A 231 6.84 -12.09 -23.47
CA ASN A 231 7.85 -13.10 -23.16
C ASN A 231 7.19 -14.31 -22.46
N LYS A 232 7.31 -15.51 -23.05
CA LYS A 232 6.71 -16.75 -22.52
C LYS A 232 7.15 -17.07 -21.09
N SER A 233 8.46 -16.96 -20.79
CA SER A 233 8.98 -17.25 -19.45
C SER A 233 8.50 -16.24 -18.41
N SER A 234 8.46 -14.94 -18.76
CA SER A 234 7.90 -13.91 -17.88
C SER A 234 6.40 -14.13 -17.65
N LEU A 235 5.65 -14.48 -18.69
CA LEU A 235 4.22 -14.80 -18.57
C LEU A 235 3.98 -15.98 -17.64
N GLU A 236 4.70 -17.09 -17.84
CA GLU A 236 4.57 -18.29 -17.00
C GLU A 236 4.88 -17.99 -15.54
N LYS A 237 5.96 -17.24 -15.29
CA LYS A 237 6.32 -16.78 -13.95
C LYS A 237 5.22 -15.91 -13.33
N THR A 238 4.74 -14.90 -14.06
CA THR A 238 3.68 -14.01 -13.57
C THR A 238 2.38 -14.76 -13.29
N VAL A 239 1.98 -15.67 -14.18
CA VAL A 239 0.79 -16.52 -13.97
C VAL A 239 0.94 -17.39 -12.73
N ALA A 240 2.11 -18.00 -12.52
CA ALA A 240 2.38 -18.80 -11.33
C ALA A 240 2.34 -17.96 -10.04
N GLU A 241 2.97 -16.79 -10.02
CA GLU A 241 2.95 -15.86 -8.88
C GLU A 241 1.53 -15.41 -8.55
N ILE A 242 0.74 -15.00 -9.56
CA ILE A 242 -0.65 -14.58 -9.36
C ILE A 242 -1.50 -15.75 -8.86
N SER A 243 -1.34 -16.94 -9.45
CA SER A 243 -2.06 -18.15 -9.06
C SER A 243 -1.82 -18.48 -7.57
N GLN A 244 -0.59 -18.33 -7.10
CA GLN A 244 -0.25 -18.48 -5.68
C GLN A 244 -0.88 -17.41 -4.80
N LEU A 245 -0.83 -16.13 -5.22
CA LEU A 245 -1.39 -15.01 -4.47
C LEU A 245 -2.91 -15.14 -4.28
N ILE A 246 -3.64 -15.49 -5.34
CA ILE A 246 -5.11 -15.60 -5.30
C ILE A 246 -5.60 -16.99 -4.90
N ARG A 247 -4.69 -17.98 -4.80
CA ARG A 247 -4.99 -19.39 -4.50
C ARG A 247 -5.99 -20.04 -5.47
N ILE A 248 -5.94 -19.64 -6.73
CA ILE A 248 -6.72 -20.23 -7.82
C ILE A 248 -5.74 -20.77 -8.85
N PRO A 249 -5.83 -22.04 -9.28
CA PRO A 249 -4.95 -22.59 -10.30
C PRO A 249 -5.18 -21.85 -11.63
N LEU A 250 -4.14 -21.22 -12.14
CA LEU A 250 -4.12 -20.61 -13.47
C LEU A 250 -3.14 -21.36 -14.35
N THR A 251 -3.55 -21.69 -15.58
CA THR A 251 -2.73 -22.46 -16.51
C THR A 251 -2.57 -21.72 -17.82
N VAL A 252 -1.33 -21.69 -18.32
CA VAL A 252 -0.99 -21.18 -19.64
C VAL A 252 -1.26 -22.30 -20.65
N THR A 253 -2.49 -22.42 -21.15
CA THR A 253 -2.84 -23.44 -22.15
C THR A 253 -2.41 -23.01 -23.54
N GLU A 254 -1.54 -23.76 -24.22
CA GLU A 254 -1.24 -23.50 -25.64
C GLU A 254 -2.56 -23.61 -26.42
N VAL A 255 -3.02 -22.49 -26.95
CA VAL A 255 -4.12 -22.52 -27.94
C VAL A 255 -3.39 -22.76 -29.24
N HIS A 256 -3.47 -23.99 -29.76
CA HIS A 256 -3.10 -24.25 -31.13
C HIS A 256 -4.08 -23.46 -32.00
N GLU A 257 -3.57 -22.41 -32.66
CA GLU A 257 -4.25 -21.78 -33.79
C GLU A 257 -4.33 -22.76 -34.96
#